data_AF-A0A5B8MEL6-F1
#
_entry.id   AF-A0A5B8MEL6-F1
#
_cell.length_a   1.000
_cell.length_b   1.000
_cell.length_c   1.000
_cell.angle_alpha   90.00
_cell.angle_beta   90.00
_cell.angle_gamma   90.00
#
_symmetry.space_group_name_H-M   'P 1'
#
loop_
_entity.id
_entity.type
_entity.pdbx_description
1 polymer ?
#
loop_
_entity_poly.entity_id
_entity_poly.type
_entity_poly.pdbx_seq_one_letter_code
_entity_poly.pdbx_strand_id
1 'polypeptide(L)'
;MAGLSSLRGGVVCGRFFSLSRVFPGLLGGGARRGYVDDLTDKLGKREAAEERMYFNKEDEKLLRGLLGKMKAQAETTDRSHQEKERSALIDIVGGYNMTPKDVERLLDWRHSSEY
;
A
#
# COMPACT_ATOMS: atom_id res chain seq x y z
N MET A 1 -21.95 13.92 -7.51
CA MET A 1 -21.08 15.01 -7.05
C MET A 1 -21.27 15.20 -5.55
N ALA A 2 -20.27 14.81 -4.76
CA ALA A 2 -19.98 15.17 -3.37
C ALA A 2 -18.69 14.39 -3.06
N GLY A 3 -17.50 14.96 -2.84
CA GLY A 3 -17.20 16.27 -2.28
C GLY A 3 -17.36 16.18 -0.77
N LEU A 4 -16.26 15.93 -0.03
CA LEU A 4 -15.92 16.56 1.25
C LEU A 4 -14.68 15.88 1.85
N SER A 5 -13.57 16.60 1.72
CA SER A 5 -12.35 16.51 2.51
C SER A 5 -12.65 16.75 3.99
N SER A 6 -12.18 15.86 4.87
CA SER A 6 -12.19 16.09 6.32
C SER A 6 -10.75 16.19 6.85
N LEU A 7 -10.33 17.45 7.01
CA LEU A 7 -9.23 17.89 7.86
C LEU A 7 -9.57 17.69 9.35
N ARG A 8 -8.52 17.76 10.19
CA ARG A 8 -8.50 17.98 11.67
C ARG A 8 -8.56 16.67 12.48
N GLY A 9 -7.77 16.48 13.53
CA GLY A 9 -6.87 17.37 14.25
C GLY A 9 -6.01 16.56 15.22
N GLY A 10 -4.85 17.12 15.57
CA GLY A 10 -3.96 16.52 16.55
C GLY A 10 -4.51 16.59 17.97
N VAL A 11 -4.04 15.66 18.81
CA VAL A 11 -4.13 15.76 20.26
C VAL A 11 -2.75 15.41 20.83
N VAL A 12 -2.02 16.45 21.21
CA VAL A 12 -0.89 16.37 22.13
C VAL A 12 -1.39 16.90 23.47
N CYS A 13 -1.61 16.02 24.44
CA CYS A 13 -1.78 16.34 25.87
C CYS A 13 -1.92 15.01 26.65
N GLY A 14 -1.31 14.77 27.79
CA GLY A 14 -0.54 15.65 28.65
C GLY A 14 0.40 14.84 29.54
N ARG A 15 1.48 15.49 29.93
CA ARG A 15 2.35 15.07 31.03
C ARG A 15 1.57 15.27 32.33
N PHE A 16 1.34 14.21 33.09
CA PHE A 16 0.89 14.29 34.47
C PHE A 16 2.08 14.05 35.39
N PHE A 17 2.57 15.13 35.99
CA PHE A 17 3.52 15.11 37.11
C PHE A 17 2.70 15.02 38.40
N SER A 18 2.92 14.00 39.23
CA SER A 18 2.54 14.00 40.65
C SER A 18 3.44 13.00 41.37
N LEU A 19 4.50 13.48 42.00
CA LEU A 19 4.62 13.78 43.43
C LEU A 19 4.96 12.56 44.30
N SER A 20 6.26 12.44 44.56
CA SER A 20 6.87 12.22 45.88
C SER A 20 6.22 11.21 46.84
N ARG A 21 6.84 10.04 46.94
CA ARG A 21 6.99 9.33 48.22
C ARG A 21 8.45 8.92 48.42
N VAL A 22 9.07 9.53 49.42
CA VAL A 22 10.35 9.18 50.03
C VAL A 22 10.02 8.40 51.30
N PHE A 23 10.59 7.20 51.50
CA PHE A 23 11.42 6.78 52.66
C PHE A 23 11.59 5.23 52.72
N PRO A 24 12.54 4.69 53.52
CA PRO A 24 13.62 3.83 53.06
C PRO A 24 13.46 2.37 53.52
N GLY A 25 14.17 1.44 52.90
CA GLY A 25 14.13 0.03 53.30
C GLY A 25 15.38 -0.72 52.90
N LEU A 26 16.36 -0.69 53.79
CA LEU A 26 17.56 -1.53 53.82
C LEU A 26 17.15 -3.01 53.92
N LEU A 27 17.54 -3.85 52.94
CA LEU A 27 17.66 -5.33 52.97
C LEU A 27 18.09 -5.71 51.53
N GLY A 28 19.38 -5.94 51.25
CA GLY A 28 20.00 -7.25 51.48
C GLY A 28 19.52 -8.27 50.44
N GLY A 29 20.27 -8.49 49.35
CA GLY A 29 19.93 -9.59 48.43
C GLY A 29 20.57 -9.53 47.04
N GLY A 30 21.79 -10.05 46.93
CA GLY A 30 22.24 -10.89 45.81
C GLY A 30 22.10 -10.36 44.38
N ALA A 31 23.22 -9.89 43.84
CA ALA A 31 23.49 -9.83 42.41
C ALA A 31 23.50 -11.24 41.76
N ARG A 32 22.34 -11.87 41.63
CA ARG A 32 22.13 -13.15 40.91
C ARG A 32 20.81 -13.16 40.14
N ARG A 33 20.42 -12.03 39.55
CA ARG A 33 19.18 -11.86 38.76
C ARG A 33 19.42 -11.31 37.35
N GLY A 34 20.62 -11.46 36.81
CA GLY A 34 21.01 -10.89 35.51
C GLY A 34 21.20 -11.90 34.37
N TYR A 35 21.17 -13.20 34.66
CA TYR A 35 21.55 -14.23 33.66
C TYR A 35 20.33 -14.94 33.03
N VAL A 36 19.26 -15.13 33.80
CA VAL A 36 18.01 -15.74 33.29
C VAL A 36 17.22 -14.76 32.44
N ASP A 37 17.11 -13.48 32.85
CA ASP A 37 16.44 -12.43 32.07
C ASP A 37 17.11 -12.19 30.71
N ASP A 38 18.44 -12.19 30.63
CA ASP A 38 19.19 -11.99 29.36
C ASP A 38 18.97 -13.15 28.36
N LEU A 39 18.79 -14.39 28.84
CA LEU A 39 18.47 -15.53 27.99
C LEU A 39 17.02 -15.46 27.47
N THR A 40 16.05 -15.13 28.31
CA THR A 40 14.66 -14.91 27.87
C THR A 40 14.55 -13.72 26.91
N ASP A 41 15.28 -12.63 27.15
CA ASP A 41 15.33 -11.48 26.25
C ASP A 41 15.98 -11.82 24.91
N LYS A 42 17.03 -12.64 24.90
CA LYS A 42 17.68 -13.12 23.66
C LYS A 42 16.76 -14.05 22.86
N LEU A 43 16.03 -14.94 23.54
CA LEU A 43 15.05 -15.82 22.89
C LEU A 43 13.86 -15.02 22.35
N GLY A 44 13.31 -14.07 23.11
CA GLY A 44 12.24 -13.19 22.65
C GLY A 44 12.66 -12.29 21.50
N LYS A 45 13.89 -11.74 21.51
CA LYS A 45 14.45 -10.97 20.38
C LYS A 45 14.64 -11.84 19.14
N ARG A 46 15.04 -13.10 19.31
CA ARG A 46 15.18 -14.06 18.21
C ARG A 46 13.83 -14.41 17.60
N GLU A 47 12.83 -14.71 18.43
CA GLU A 47 11.47 -15.00 18.00
C GLU A 47 10.86 -13.81 17.24
N ALA A 48 10.97 -12.59 17.79
CA ALA A 48 10.48 -11.39 17.13
C ALA A 48 11.21 -11.09 15.80
N ALA A 49 12.49 -11.45 15.68
CA ALA A 49 13.23 -11.30 14.43
C ALA A 49 12.79 -12.33 13.37
N GLU A 50 12.54 -13.57 13.78
CA GLU A 50 12.03 -14.64 12.90
C GLU A 50 10.60 -14.32 12.43
N GLU A 51 9.74 -13.81 13.32
CA GLU A 51 8.39 -13.36 12.97
C GLU A 51 8.41 -12.22 11.94
N ARG A 52 9.24 -11.18 12.15
CA ARG A 52 9.38 -10.07 11.19
C ARG A 52 9.88 -10.54 9.83
N MET A 53 10.83 -11.46 9.81
CA MET A 53 11.35 -12.04 8.57
C MET A 53 10.29 -12.84 7.83
N TYR A 54 9.41 -13.54 8.55
CA TYR A 54 8.31 -14.28 7.96
C TYR A 54 7.25 -13.35 7.37
N PHE A 55 6.79 -12.36 8.13
CA PHE A 55 5.79 -11.39 7.65
C PHE A 55 6.30 -10.58 6.45
N ASN A 56 7.56 -10.16 6.45
CA ASN A 56 8.10 -9.43 5.30
C ASN A 56 8.08 -10.28 4.01
N LYS A 57 8.32 -11.59 4.10
CA LYS A 57 8.29 -12.49 2.94
C LYS A 57 6.87 -12.73 2.43
N GLU A 58 5.91 -12.90 3.32
CA GLU A 58 4.51 -13.09 2.92
C GLU A 58 3.90 -11.79 2.39
N ASP A 59 4.25 -10.64 2.98
CA ASP A 59 3.80 -9.34 2.51
C ASP A 59 4.36 -9.03 1.11
N GLU A 60 5.61 -9.38 0.83
CA GLU A 60 6.16 -9.25 -0.52
C GLU A 60 5.39 -10.09 -1.55
N LYS A 61 5.00 -11.33 -1.21
CA LYS A 61 4.17 -12.18 -2.09
C LYS A 61 2.78 -11.57 -2.31
N LEU A 62 2.16 -11.05 -1.26
CA LEU A 62 0.86 -10.39 -1.33
C LEU A 62 0.91 -9.13 -2.20
N LEU A 63 1.93 -8.28 -2.01
CA LEU A 63 2.13 -7.08 -2.81
C LEU A 63 2.38 -7.41 -4.29
N ARG A 64 3.17 -8.44 -4.59
CA ARG A 64 3.34 -8.93 -5.98
C ARG A 64 2.01 -9.39 -6.58
N GLY A 65 1.21 -10.12 -5.81
CA GLY A 65 -0.13 -10.53 -6.23
C GLY A 65 -1.08 -9.35 -6.48
N LEU A 66 -1.04 -8.33 -5.62
CA LEU A 66 -1.83 -7.12 -5.76
C LEU A 66 -1.45 -6.32 -7.02
N LEU A 67 -0.15 -6.13 -7.25
CA LEU A 67 0.34 -5.47 -8.46
C LEU A 67 -0.07 -6.23 -9.73
N GLY A 68 -0.03 -7.56 -9.70
CA GLY A 68 -0.53 -8.39 -10.80
C GLY A 68 -2.02 -8.17 -11.07
N LYS A 69 -2.85 -8.09 -10.02
CA LYS A 69 -4.28 -7.80 -10.14
C LYS A 69 -4.55 -6.40 -10.67
N MET A 70 -3.84 -5.38 -10.16
CA MET A 70 -3.98 -3.99 -10.63
C MET A 70 -3.58 -3.86 -12.10
N LYS A 71 -2.50 -4.52 -12.53
CA LYS A 71 -2.10 -4.55 -13.93
C LYS A 71 -3.18 -5.19 -14.81
N ALA A 72 -3.71 -6.34 -14.41
CA ALA A 72 -4.80 -7.00 -15.15
C ALA A 72 -6.08 -6.13 -15.22
N GLN A 73 -6.39 -5.39 -14.16
CA GLN A 73 -7.50 -4.44 -14.13
C GLN A 73 -7.28 -3.24 -15.07
N ALA A 74 -6.06 -2.72 -15.14
CA ALA A 74 -5.71 -1.64 -16.08
C ALA A 74 -5.84 -2.14 -17.53
N GLU A 75 -5.22 -3.28 -17.87
CA GLU A 75 -5.25 -3.84 -19.22
C GLU A 75 -6.67 -4.17 -19.71
N THR A 76 -7.54 -4.65 -18.81
CA THR A 76 -8.95 -4.92 -19.14
C THR A 76 -9.75 -3.64 -19.35
N THR A 77 -9.49 -2.60 -18.56
CA THR A 77 -10.12 -1.28 -18.71
C THR A 77 -9.72 -0.65 -20.05
N ASP A 78 -8.42 -0.67 -20.38
CA ASP A 78 -7.89 -0.08 -21.61
C ASP A 78 -8.46 -0.76 -22.86
N ARG A 79 -8.56 -2.10 -22.87
CA ARG A 79 -9.19 -2.84 -23.97
C ARG A 79 -10.65 -2.45 -24.17
N SER A 80 -11.41 -2.32 -23.07
CA SER A 80 -12.81 -1.92 -23.15
C SER A 80 -12.98 -0.49 -23.67
N HIS A 81 -12.00 0.39 -23.40
CA HIS A 81 -11.99 1.75 -23.88
C HIS A 81 -11.69 1.81 -25.39
N GLN A 82 -10.67 1.09 -25.84
CA GLN A 82 -10.28 1.01 -27.26
C GLN A 82 -11.43 0.48 -28.14
N GLU A 83 -12.19 -0.52 -27.69
CA GLU A 83 -13.33 -1.07 -28.45
C GLU A 83 -14.49 -0.05 -28.59
N LYS A 84 -14.76 0.71 -27.53
CA LYS A 84 -15.76 1.80 -27.54
C LYS A 84 -15.35 2.93 -28.46
N GLU A 85 -14.07 3.27 -28.46
CA GLU A 85 -13.52 4.29 -29.36
C GLU A 85 -13.57 3.83 -30.82
N ARG A 86 -13.23 2.57 -31.08
CA ARG A 86 -13.33 1.99 -32.42
C ARG A 86 -14.76 2.00 -32.95
N SER A 87 -15.73 1.57 -32.13
CA SER A 87 -17.15 1.59 -32.52
C SER A 87 -17.67 3.01 -32.76
N ALA A 88 -17.37 3.96 -31.86
CA ALA A 88 -17.73 5.36 -32.05
C ALA A 88 -17.09 5.96 -33.32
N LEU A 89 -15.85 5.59 -33.63
CA LEU A 89 -15.18 6.04 -34.85
C LEU A 89 -15.82 5.45 -36.10
N ILE A 90 -16.22 4.17 -36.07
CA ILE A 90 -16.97 3.52 -37.16
C ILE A 90 -18.33 4.17 -37.36
N ASP A 91 -19.02 4.61 -36.31
CA ASP A 91 -20.31 5.30 -36.45
C ASP A 91 -20.17 6.65 -37.17
N ILE A 92 -19.07 7.38 -36.92
CA ILE A 92 -18.77 8.66 -37.58
C ILE A 92 -18.28 8.42 -39.02
N VAL A 93 -17.36 7.47 -39.17
CA VAL A 93 -16.67 7.21 -40.43
C VAL A 93 -17.50 6.34 -41.37
N GLY A 94 -18.52 5.64 -40.90
CA GLY A 94 -19.38 4.75 -41.71
C GLY A 94 -20.09 5.47 -42.87
N GLY A 95 -20.24 6.81 -42.79
CA GLY A 95 -20.73 7.64 -43.90
C GLY A 95 -19.70 7.90 -45.01
N TYR A 96 -18.42 7.65 -44.74
CA TYR A 96 -17.30 7.84 -45.65
C TYR A 96 -16.69 6.47 -45.96
N ASN A 97 -16.66 6.04 -47.22
CA ASN A 97 -16.07 4.75 -47.64
C ASN A 97 -14.54 4.70 -47.34
N MET A 98 -14.17 4.49 -46.08
CA MET A 98 -12.79 4.39 -45.62
C MET A 98 -12.36 2.94 -45.48
N THR A 99 -11.06 2.70 -45.67
CA THR A 99 -10.50 1.36 -45.45
C THR A 99 -10.29 1.12 -43.96
N PRO A 100 -10.43 -0.12 -43.46
CA PRO A 100 -10.23 -0.43 -42.04
C PRO A 100 -8.80 -0.10 -41.55
N LYS A 101 -7.83 -0.04 -42.47
CA LYS A 101 -6.45 0.37 -42.18
C LYS A 101 -6.33 1.84 -41.84
N ASP A 102 -7.17 2.70 -42.42
CA ASP A 102 -7.15 4.13 -42.14
C ASP A 102 -7.80 4.42 -40.78
N VAL A 103 -8.81 3.63 -40.41
CA VAL A 103 -9.44 3.66 -39.07
C VAL A 103 -8.42 3.32 -37.98
N GLU A 104 -7.58 2.30 -38.19
CA GLU A 104 -6.50 1.95 -37.27
C GLU A 104 -5.46 3.07 -37.15
N ARG A 105 -5.05 3.69 -38.26
CA ARG A 105 -4.13 4.84 -38.22
C ARG A 105 -4.72 6.05 -37.48
N LEU A 106 -6.03 6.28 -37.58
CA LEU A 106 -6.71 7.36 -36.87
C LEU A 106 -6.77 7.10 -35.36
N LEU A 107 -6.98 5.84 -34.96
CA LEU A 107 -6.91 5.42 -33.55
C LEU A 107 -5.48 5.60 -33.02
N ASP A 108 -4.48 5.12 -33.76
CA ASP A 108 -3.06 5.27 -33.40
C ASP A 108 -2.66 6.76 -33.29
N TRP A 109 -3.11 7.60 -34.23
CA TRP A 109 -2.87 9.04 -34.18
C TRP A 109 -3.45 9.68 -32.92
N ARG A 110 -4.69 9.33 -32.56
CA ARG A 110 -5.34 9.85 -31.35
C ARG A 110 -4.57 9.44 -30.09
N HIS A 111 -4.20 8.16 -29.96
CA HIS A 111 -3.44 7.66 -28.80
C HIS A 111 -2.00 8.18 -28.76
N SER A 112 -1.40 8.52 -29.89
CA SER A 112 -0.05 9.12 -29.95
C SER A 112 0.01 10.57 -29.45
N SER A 113 -1.14 11.26 -29.38
CA SER A 113 -1.21 12.67 -28.97
C SER A 113 -1.39 12.87 -27.46
N GLU A 114 -1.61 11.80 -26.70
CA GLU A 114 -1.85 11.85 -25.24
C GLU A 114 -0.60 11.53 -24.40
N TYR A 115 0.58 11.41 -25.02
CA TYR A 115 1.87 11.18 -24.35
C TYR A 115 2.90 12.27 -24.64
#